data_AF-A0A433U1Q8-F1
#
_entry.id   AF-A0A433U1Q8-F1
#
_cell.length_a   1.000
_cell.length_b   1.000
_cell.length_c   1.000
_cell.angle_alpha   90.00
_cell.angle_beta   90.00
_cell.angle_gamma   90.00
#
_symmetry.space_group_name_H-M   'P 1'
#
loop_
_entity.id
_entity.type
_entity.pdbx_description
1 polymer ?
#
loop_
_entity_poly.entity_id
_entity_poly.type
_entity_poly.pdbx_seq_one_letter_code
_entity_poly.pdbx_strand_id
1 'polypeptide(L)'
;MALDAAQISAVIDLFKNEDEDSDIDDDKPIAGSASAMGPGSIGPQKGSQVTSKDPETNSKDIWSEAEVPEGAEYDQMYDPRPQPEYDILYSQSVTSEDIFLQMGNKTPMTASCESMTIKIKLPDSKMSDVELDVKSKFLDCRTPKYKLGLHLPHPVDHKNGKAQWDAKTETLVVKLKMTREYDMFNF
;
A
#
# COMPACT_ATOMS: atom_id res chain seq x y z
N MET A 1 28.53 15.63 18.27
CA MET A 1 28.24 16.94 18.90
C MET A 1 27.10 16.73 19.87
N ALA A 2 27.35 16.93 21.17
CA ALA A 2 26.30 16.86 22.19
C ALA A 2 25.56 18.20 22.22
N LEU A 3 24.24 18.17 22.33
CA LEU A 3 23.42 19.37 22.48
C LEU A 3 23.72 20.01 23.84
N ASP A 4 23.97 21.31 23.84
CA ASP A 4 24.25 22.09 25.05
C ASP A 4 22.95 22.36 25.83
N ALA A 5 23.04 22.55 27.14
CA ALA A 5 21.89 22.72 28.03
C ALA A 5 20.99 23.90 27.62
N ALA A 6 21.59 24.96 27.07
CA ALA A 6 20.87 26.12 26.54
C ALA A 6 20.04 25.79 25.28
N GLN A 7 20.49 24.82 24.47
CA GLN A 7 19.76 24.38 23.28
C GLN A 7 18.55 23.54 23.65
N ILE A 8 18.64 22.77 24.74
CA ILE A 8 17.54 21.97 25.26
C ILE A 8 16.43 22.87 25.82
N SER A 9 16.78 23.95 26.55
CA SER A 9 15.78 24.90 27.06
C SER A 9 15.03 25.65 25.96
N ALA A 10 15.71 26.00 24.87
CA ALA A 10 15.08 26.69 23.74
C ALA A 10 14.07 25.80 23.01
N VAL A 11 14.33 24.49 22.93
CA VAL A 11 13.39 23.52 22.36
C VAL A 11 12.16 23.36 23.26
N ILE A 12 12.34 23.35 24.59
CA ILE A 12 11.22 23.24 25.54
C ILE A 12 10.25 24.42 25.43
N ASP A 13 10.76 25.64 25.27
CA ASP A 13 9.89 26.82 25.08
C ASP A 13 9.19 26.83 23.72
N LEU A 14 9.80 26.27 22.68
CA LEU A 14 9.15 26.12 21.36
C LEU A 14 7.97 25.14 21.40
N PHE A 15 8.00 24.15 22.30
CA PHE A 15 6.95 23.13 22.45
C PHE A 15 5.86 23.50 23.46
N LYS A 16 5.99 24.63 24.18
CA LYS A 16 4.90 25.17 24.97
C LYS A 16 3.96 25.93 24.03
N ASN A 17 2.77 25.37 23.79
CA ASN A 17 1.72 26.08 23.05
C ASN A 17 1.22 27.27 23.89
N GLU A 18 1.15 28.46 23.29
CA GLU A 18 0.67 29.71 23.92
C GLU A 18 -0.86 29.82 24.00
N ASP A 19 -1.61 28.75 23.76
CA ASP A 19 -3.08 28.75 23.80
C ASP A 19 -3.60 27.91 24.96
N GLU A 20 -3.50 28.44 26.19
CA GLU A 20 -4.35 28.03 27.32
C GLU A 20 -4.93 29.30 27.99
N ASP A 21 -5.69 30.07 27.21
CA ASP A 21 -6.65 31.06 27.71
C ASP A 21 -8.07 30.66 27.26
N SER A 22 -8.58 29.58 27.84
CA SER A 22 -10.02 29.32 27.95
C SER A 22 -10.26 28.20 28.95
N ASP A 23 -10.59 28.56 30.20
CA ASP A 23 -11.80 28.09 30.90
C ASP A 23 -11.73 28.57 32.36
N ILE A 24 -12.34 29.74 32.61
CA ILE A 24 -12.92 30.04 33.91
C ILE A 24 -14.16 29.16 34.03
N ASP A 25 -14.10 28.13 34.87
CA ASP A 25 -15.30 27.47 35.37
C ASP A 25 -15.22 27.30 36.90
N ASP A 26 -16.32 27.72 37.52
CA ASP A 26 -16.57 27.94 38.94
C ASP A 26 -16.53 26.60 39.70
N ASP A 27 -15.54 26.44 40.60
CA ASP A 27 -15.40 25.27 41.47
C ASP A 27 -16.52 25.25 42.52
N LYS A 28 -17.65 24.60 42.18
CA LYS A 28 -18.68 24.17 43.13
C LYS A 28 -18.84 22.65 43.05
N PRO A 29 -18.61 21.91 44.15
CA PRO A 29 -18.85 20.47 44.14
C PRO A 29 -20.35 20.19 44.09
N ILE A 30 -20.82 19.63 42.96
CA ILE A 30 -22.12 18.96 42.88
C ILE A 30 -22.07 17.74 43.79
N ALA A 31 -22.78 17.85 44.91
CA ALA A 31 -23.12 16.72 45.76
C ALA A 31 -23.98 15.74 44.96
N GLY A 32 -23.42 14.58 44.61
CA GLY A 32 -24.21 13.48 44.07
C GLY A 32 -23.40 12.44 43.30
N SER A 33 -23.18 11.29 43.96
CA SER A 33 -23.06 9.97 43.30
C SER A 33 -21.68 9.47 42.86
N ALA A 34 -20.59 9.82 43.55
CA ALA A 34 -19.28 9.16 43.37
C ALA A 34 -19.04 7.99 44.35
N SER A 35 -20.05 7.17 44.64
CA SER A 35 -19.92 6.07 45.62
C SER A 35 -20.75 4.84 45.22
N ALA A 36 -20.45 4.25 44.05
CA ALA A 36 -20.96 2.92 43.72
C ALA A 36 -20.09 2.14 42.70
N MET A 37 -18.81 2.48 42.54
CA MET A 37 -17.89 1.67 41.73
C MET A 37 -16.95 0.93 42.67
N GLY A 38 -17.26 -0.34 42.91
CA GLY A 38 -16.40 -1.26 43.64
C GLY A 38 -15.54 -2.08 42.66
N PRO A 39 -14.52 -2.79 43.16
CA PRO A 39 -13.65 -3.64 42.33
C PRO A 39 -14.39 -4.76 41.57
N GLY A 40 -15.67 -5.02 41.87
CA GLY A 40 -16.55 -5.93 41.13
C GLY A 40 -17.21 -5.35 39.87
N SER A 41 -16.97 -4.08 39.53
CA SER A 41 -17.54 -3.41 38.36
C SER A 41 -16.70 -3.56 37.08
N ILE A 42 -15.60 -4.31 37.13
CA ILE A 42 -14.73 -4.60 35.98
C ILE A 42 -15.22 -5.89 35.32
N GLY A 43 -16.12 -5.75 34.34
CA GLY A 43 -16.63 -6.84 33.52
C GLY A 43 -17.67 -6.32 32.52
N PRO A 44 -17.87 -6.98 31.36
CA PRO A 44 -18.74 -6.47 30.31
C PRO A 44 -20.19 -6.35 30.83
N GLN A 45 -20.72 -5.13 30.81
CA GLN A 45 -22.09 -4.86 31.23
C GLN A 45 -23.05 -5.50 30.23
N LYS A 46 -23.88 -6.41 30.72
CA LYS A 46 -24.92 -7.10 29.96
C LYS A 46 -26.00 -6.06 29.57
N GLY A 47 -25.86 -5.41 28.41
CA GLY A 47 -26.90 -4.49 27.95
C GLY A 47 -26.61 -3.48 26.82
N SER A 48 -25.39 -3.36 26.30
CA SER A 48 -25.13 -2.45 25.17
C SER A 48 -24.56 -3.21 23.98
N GLN A 49 -25.45 -3.67 23.11
CA GLN A 49 -25.10 -3.97 21.72
C GLN A 49 -24.84 -2.64 21.00
N VAL A 50 -23.58 -2.21 20.95
CA VAL A 50 -23.10 -1.38 19.85
C VAL A 50 -22.66 -2.36 18.77
N THR A 51 -23.58 -2.71 17.87
CA THR A 51 -23.26 -3.45 16.65
C THR A 51 -22.53 -2.53 15.68
N SER A 52 -21.22 -2.37 15.84
CA SER A 52 -20.33 -2.22 14.69
C SER A 52 -20.25 -3.58 14.02
N LYS A 53 -21.08 -3.79 12.99
CA LYS A 53 -21.01 -4.99 12.16
C LYS A 53 -19.80 -4.87 11.24
N ASP A 54 -18.63 -5.23 11.75
CA ASP A 54 -17.61 -5.82 10.89
C ASP A 54 -18.17 -7.15 10.37
N PRO A 55 -17.99 -7.50 9.08
CA PRO A 55 -18.46 -8.78 8.56
C PRO A 55 -17.64 -9.89 9.21
N GLU A 56 -18.21 -10.54 10.24
CA GLU A 56 -17.68 -11.79 10.80
C GLU A 56 -17.74 -12.89 9.73
N THR A 57 -16.68 -13.01 8.94
CA THR A 57 -16.37 -14.24 8.24
C THR A 57 -16.08 -15.30 9.30
N ASN A 58 -16.95 -16.30 9.39
CA ASN A 58 -16.85 -17.44 10.31
C ASN A 58 -15.72 -18.39 9.85
N SER A 59 -14.48 -17.94 9.86
CA SER A 59 -13.30 -18.78 9.75
C SER A 59 -12.54 -18.72 11.06
N LYS A 60 -11.96 -19.84 11.50
CA LYS A 60 -11.08 -19.91 12.68
C LYS A 60 -9.72 -19.22 12.43
N ASP A 61 -9.66 -18.33 11.46
CA ASP A 61 -8.46 -17.60 11.11
C ASP A 61 -8.33 -16.38 12.02
N ILE A 62 -7.14 -16.24 12.60
CA ILE A 62 -6.79 -15.14 13.49
C ILE A 62 -6.66 -13.82 12.71
N TRP A 63 -6.48 -13.90 11.38
CA TRP A 63 -6.33 -12.76 10.48
C TRP A 63 -7.29 -12.89 9.31
N SER A 64 -7.96 -11.81 8.93
CA SER A 64 -8.70 -11.75 7.67
C SER A 64 -7.73 -11.60 6.49
N GLU A 65 -8.12 -12.06 5.28
CA GLU A 65 -7.30 -11.90 4.06
C GLU A 65 -6.95 -10.43 3.76
N ALA A 66 -7.78 -9.48 4.23
CA ALA A 66 -7.52 -8.05 4.10
C ALA A 66 -6.50 -7.51 5.11
N GLU A 67 -6.31 -8.18 6.25
CA GLU A 67 -5.36 -7.77 7.30
C GLU A 67 -3.95 -8.31 7.07
N VAL A 68 -3.78 -9.37 6.28
CA VAL A 68 -2.46 -9.89 5.89
C VAL A 68 -1.93 -9.05 4.73
N PRO A 69 -0.80 -8.33 4.87
CA PRO A 69 -0.22 -7.56 3.78
C PRO A 69 0.11 -8.49 2.61
N GLU A 70 -0.55 -8.28 1.48
CA GLU A 70 -0.31 -9.02 0.24
C GLU A 70 1.17 -8.90 -0.15
N GLY A 71 1.88 -10.03 -0.22
CA GLY A 71 3.32 -10.07 -0.56
C GLY A 71 4.26 -10.42 0.59
N ALA A 72 3.84 -10.35 1.86
CA ALA A 72 4.69 -10.71 3.01
C ALA A 72 5.15 -12.19 2.99
N GLU A 73 4.38 -13.05 2.35
CA GLU A 73 4.69 -14.47 2.13
C GLU A 73 5.85 -14.71 1.13
N TYR A 74 6.17 -13.72 0.28
CA TYR A 74 7.20 -13.82 -0.76
C TYR A 74 8.53 -13.19 -0.38
N ASP A 75 8.55 -12.35 0.66
CA ASP A 75 9.77 -11.89 1.34
C ASP A 75 10.36 -13.02 2.18
N GLN A 76 10.62 -14.15 1.53
CA GLN A 76 11.38 -15.23 2.13
C GLN A 76 12.82 -14.76 2.18
N MET A 77 13.18 -14.20 3.33
CA MET A 77 14.51 -13.71 3.75
C MET A 77 15.66 -14.74 3.57
N TYR A 78 15.42 -15.91 2.97
CA TYR A 78 16.34 -17.02 2.84
C TYR A 78 16.26 -17.76 1.49
N ASP A 79 15.89 -17.09 0.40
CA ASP A 79 16.08 -17.64 -0.94
C ASP A 79 17.51 -17.34 -1.45
N PRO A 80 18.31 -18.36 -1.83
CA PRO A 80 19.68 -18.15 -2.32
C PRO A 80 19.74 -17.54 -3.73
N ARG A 81 18.61 -17.45 -4.45
CA ARG A 81 18.57 -16.93 -5.82
C ARG A 81 18.74 -15.42 -5.84
N PRO A 82 19.67 -14.87 -6.65
CA PRO A 82 19.81 -13.43 -6.81
C PRO A 82 18.55 -12.80 -7.42
N GLN A 83 18.33 -11.53 -7.07
CA GLN A 83 17.31 -10.70 -7.69
C GLN A 83 17.79 -10.28 -9.10
N PRO A 84 16.97 -10.47 -10.14
CA PRO A 84 17.29 -10.02 -11.49
C PRO A 84 17.15 -8.50 -11.63
N GLU A 85 17.85 -7.92 -12.61
CA GLU A 85 17.65 -6.51 -12.96
C GLU A 85 16.24 -6.31 -13.58
N TYR A 86 15.54 -5.27 -13.14
CA TYR A 86 14.23 -4.93 -13.67
C TYR A 86 14.04 -3.42 -13.85
N ASP A 87 13.23 -3.05 -14.83
CA ASP A 87 12.84 -1.68 -15.13
C ASP A 87 11.31 -1.56 -15.15
N ILE A 88 10.77 -0.53 -14.51
CA ILE A 88 9.33 -0.22 -14.51
C ILE A 88 9.10 0.98 -15.43
N LEU A 89 8.30 0.78 -16.47
CA LEU A 89 7.94 1.78 -17.46
C LEU A 89 6.44 2.04 -17.41
N TYR A 90 6.04 3.30 -17.53
CA TYR A 90 4.64 3.69 -17.61
C TYR A 90 4.31 4.05 -19.06
N SER A 91 3.20 3.51 -19.56
CA SER A 91 2.76 3.71 -20.93
C SER A 91 1.33 4.23 -20.96
N GLN A 92 1.10 5.18 -21.86
CA GLN A 92 -0.17 5.86 -22.07
C GLN A 92 -0.66 5.57 -23.48
N SER A 93 -1.94 5.21 -23.60
CA SER A 93 -2.59 5.09 -24.90
C SER A 93 -3.01 6.49 -25.34
N VAL A 94 -2.39 7.01 -26.39
CA VAL A 94 -2.67 8.35 -26.91
C VAL A 94 -3.36 8.23 -28.26
N THR A 95 -4.52 8.85 -28.41
CA THR A 95 -5.29 8.91 -29.66
C THR A 95 -4.93 10.17 -30.44
N SER A 96 -5.24 10.21 -31.74
CA SER A 96 -5.08 11.43 -32.56
C SER A 96 -5.80 12.64 -31.97
N GLU A 97 -6.95 12.46 -31.31
CA GLU A 97 -7.67 13.56 -30.63
C GLU A 97 -6.87 14.16 -29.48
N ASP A 98 -6.16 13.32 -28.72
CA ASP A 98 -5.29 13.76 -27.62
C ASP A 98 -4.09 14.57 -28.15
N ILE A 99 -3.48 14.15 -29.27
CA ILE A 99 -2.28 14.79 -29.84
C ILE A 99 -2.62 16.04 -30.64
N PHE A 100 -3.64 15.98 -31.48
CA PHE A 100 -3.93 17.02 -32.47
C PHE A 100 -5.00 18.01 -32.02
N LEU A 101 -5.98 17.56 -31.23
CA LEU A 101 -7.09 18.41 -30.79
C LEU A 101 -6.98 18.80 -29.32
N GLN A 102 -6.15 18.10 -28.54
CA GLN A 102 -5.97 18.31 -27.10
C GLN A 102 -7.31 18.28 -26.33
N MET A 103 -8.28 17.52 -26.87
CA MET A 103 -9.65 17.40 -26.34
C MET A 103 -9.77 16.32 -25.26
N GLY A 104 -8.76 15.46 -25.13
CA GLY A 104 -8.73 14.44 -24.09
C GLY A 104 -8.22 15.00 -22.77
N ASN A 105 -8.72 14.46 -21.66
CA ASN A 105 -8.32 14.83 -20.30
C ASN A 105 -6.95 14.26 -19.90
N LYS A 106 -6.18 13.81 -20.88
CA LYS A 106 -4.92 13.13 -20.69
C LYS A 106 -3.78 14.13 -20.56
N THR A 107 -2.99 13.97 -19.51
CA THR A 107 -1.80 14.78 -19.24
C THR A 107 -0.53 14.03 -19.65
N PRO A 108 0.62 14.71 -19.86
CA PRO A 108 1.91 14.04 -20.06
C PRO A 108 2.49 13.45 -18.76
N MET A 109 1.73 13.45 -17.67
CA MET A 109 2.14 12.95 -16.37
C MET A 109 1.84 11.45 -16.24
N THR A 110 2.59 10.75 -15.39
CA THR A 110 2.34 9.33 -15.06
C THR A 110 0.94 9.07 -14.47
N ALA A 111 0.27 10.10 -13.93
CA ALA A 111 -1.13 10.05 -13.53
C ALA A 111 -2.07 9.67 -14.70
N SER A 112 -1.73 10.01 -15.94
CA SER A 112 -2.48 9.63 -17.14
C SER A 112 -1.87 8.41 -17.85
N CYS A 113 -1.06 7.58 -17.18
CA CYS A 113 -0.63 6.30 -17.74
C CYS A 113 -1.56 5.15 -17.29
N GLU A 114 -2.21 4.48 -18.24
CA GLU A 114 -3.12 3.36 -17.97
C GLU A 114 -2.38 2.03 -17.74
N SER A 115 -1.21 1.88 -18.35
CA SER A 115 -0.51 0.60 -18.45
C SER A 115 0.89 0.68 -17.86
N MET A 116 1.19 -0.21 -16.92
CA MET A 116 2.53 -0.46 -16.38
C MET A 116 3.21 -1.55 -17.20
N THR A 117 4.44 -1.33 -17.64
CA THR A 117 5.27 -2.32 -18.33
C THR A 117 6.52 -2.59 -17.50
N ILE A 118 6.68 -3.81 -17.02
CA ILE A 118 7.81 -4.25 -16.21
C ILE A 118 8.70 -5.10 -17.11
N LYS A 119 9.94 -4.67 -17.29
CA LYS A 119 10.97 -5.40 -18.05
C LYS A 119 11.90 -6.07 -17.07
N ILE A 120 11.95 -7.39 -17.08
CA ILE A 120 12.77 -8.18 -16.16
C ILE A 120 13.83 -8.89 -17.00
N LYS A 121 15.10 -8.57 -16.79
CA LYS A 121 16.22 -9.19 -17.49
C LYS A 121 16.54 -10.53 -16.83
N LEU A 122 16.46 -11.61 -17.60
CA LEU A 122 16.68 -12.97 -17.12
C LEU A 122 17.72 -13.66 -18.01
N PRO A 123 19.01 -13.30 -17.87
CA PRO A 123 20.06 -13.86 -18.72
C PRO A 123 20.22 -15.35 -18.46
N ASP A 124 20.54 -16.13 -19.50
CA ASP A 124 20.67 -17.60 -19.43
C ASP A 124 19.37 -18.34 -19.03
N SER A 125 18.21 -17.68 -19.09
CA SER A 125 16.92 -18.30 -18.75
C SER A 125 16.10 -18.60 -20.01
N LYS A 126 15.38 -19.73 -20.01
CA LYS A 126 14.46 -20.09 -21.09
C LYS A 126 13.04 -19.71 -20.71
N MET A 127 12.21 -19.38 -21.70
CA MET A 127 10.79 -19.07 -21.49
C MET A 127 10.04 -20.17 -20.71
N SER A 128 10.39 -21.44 -20.93
CA SER A 128 9.74 -22.59 -20.27
C SER A 128 10.04 -22.70 -18.77
N ASP A 129 11.12 -22.09 -18.31
CA ASP A 129 11.56 -22.11 -16.91
C ASP A 129 11.08 -20.86 -16.14
N VAL A 130 10.31 -19.98 -16.79
CA VAL A 130 9.79 -18.75 -16.18
C VAL A 130 8.38 -18.99 -15.65
N GLU A 131 8.23 -18.86 -14.35
CA GLU A 131 6.95 -18.83 -13.66
C GLU A 131 6.65 -17.39 -13.22
N LEU A 132 5.50 -16.87 -13.64
CA LEU A 132 5.05 -15.52 -13.33
C LEU A 132 3.69 -15.60 -12.63
N ASP A 133 3.63 -15.12 -11.40
CA ASP A 133 2.40 -14.94 -10.63
C ASP A 133 2.13 -13.44 -10.46
N VAL A 134 0.93 -13.01 -10.84
CA VAL A 134 0.53 -11.60 -10.76
C VAL A 134 -0.68 -11.53 -9.84
N LYS A 135 -0.51 -10.81 -8.73
CA LYS A 135 -1.59 -10.44 -7.81
C LYS A 135 -1.97 -8.97 -7.99
N SER A 136 -2.88 -8.47 -7.17
CA SER A 136 -3.36 -7.09 -7.28
C SER A 136 -2.26 -6.08 -6.97
N LYS A 137 -1.47 -6.27 -5.92
CA LYS A 137 -0.37 -5.35 -5.54
C LYS A 137 1.00 -6.02 -5.52
N PHE A 138 1.10 -7.25 -5.99
CA PHE A 138 2.34 -8.02 -5.94
C PHE A 138 2.60 -8.74 -7.26
N LEU A 139 3.86 -8.76 -7.68
CA LEU A 139 4.33 -9.54 -8.81
C LEU A 139 5.45 -10.46 -8.35
N ASP A 140 5.29 -11.75 -8.59
CA ASP A 140 6.30 -12.77 -8.31
C ASP A 140 6.78 -13.36 -9.63
N CYS A 141 8.07 -13.27 -9.90
CA CYS A 141 8.71 -13.90 -11.05
C CYS A 141 9.77 -14.86 -10.54
N ARG A 142 9.62 -16.14 -10.87
CA ARG A 142 10.52 -17.21 -10.45
C ARG A 142 11.15 -17.88 -11.66
N THR A 143 12.45 -18.09 -11.56
CA THR A 143 13.20 -18.99 -12.44
C THR A 143 14.11 -19.87 -11.58
N PRO A 144 14.71 -20.94 -12.13
CA PRO A 144 15.67 -21.77 -11.40
C PRO A 144 16.86 -20.97 -10.84
N LYS A 145 17.22 -19.87 -11.50
CA LYS A 145 18.40 -19.04 -11.18
C LYS A 145 18.06 -17.74 -10.47
N TYR A 146 16.91 -17.14 -10.74
CA TYR A 146 16.52 -15.82 -10.25
C TYR A 146 15.16 -15.86 -9.57
N LYS A 147 14.96 -14.96 -8.62
CA LYS A 147 13.66 -14.69 -8.01
C LYS A 147 13.46 -13.19 -7.88
N LEU A 148 12.27 -12.72 -8.26
CA LEU A 148 11.86 -11.34 -8.12
C LEU A 148 10.48 -11.29 -7.49
N GLY A 149 10.41 -10.88 -6.23
CA GLY A 149 9.17 -10.45 -5.58
C GLY A 149 9.11 -8.93 -5.59
N LEU A 150 8.19 -8.35 -6.35
CA LEU A 150 8.05 -6.91 -6.51
C LEU A 150 6.69 -6.44 -6.03
N HIS A 151 6.70 -5.56 -5.02
CA HIS A 151 5.50 -4.84 -4.60
C HIS A 151 5.19 -3.71 -5.60
N LEU A 152 3.96 -3.69 -6.09
CA LEU A 152 3.50 -2.72 -7.07
C LEU A 152 2.96 -1.47 -6.34
N PRO A 153 3.30 -0.25 -6.79
CA PRO A 153 2.86 0.98 -6.14
C PRO A 153 1.35 1.24 -6.30
N HIS A 154 0.76 0.71 -7.37
CA HIS A 154 -0.67 0.81 -7.64
C HIS A 154 -1.24 -0.60 -7.89
N PRO A 155 -2.51 -0.83 -7.52
CA PRO A 155 -3.16 -2.08 -7.82
C PRO A 155 -3.33 -2.24 -9.34
N VAL A 156 -3.20 -3.47 -9.81
CA VAL A 156 -3.31 -3.86 -11.21
C VAL A 156 -4.42 -4.88 -11.43
N ASP A 157 -4.94 -4.92 -12.64
CA ASP A 157 -5.83 -5.99 -13.09
C ASP A 157 -5.01 -7.24 -13.38
N HIS A 158 -5.04 -8.18 -12.42
CA HIS A 158 -4.34 -9.45 -12.51
C HIS A 158 -4.90 -10.39 -13.59
N LYS A 159 -6.15 -10.19 -14.05
CA LYS A 159 -6.78 -11.07 -15.05
C LYS A 159 -6.45 -10.69 -16.48
N ASN A 160 -6.25 -9.40 -16.73
CA ASN A 160 -6.06 -8.86 -18.08
C ASN A 160 -4.60 -8.45 -18.37
N GLY A 161 -3.65 -9.04 -17.63
CA GLY A 161 -2.21 -8.86 -17.87
C GLY A 161 -1.74 -9.52 -19.16
N LYS A 162 -0.74 -8.93 -19.81
CA LYS A 162 -0.06 -9.49 -20.98
C LYS A 162 1.42 -9.67 -20.68
N ALA A 163 1.95 -10.87 -20.83
CA ALA A 163 3.38 -11.13 -20.71
C ALA A 163 3.95 -11.58 -22.05
N GLN A 164 5.12 -11.07 -22.42
CA GLN A 164 5.85 -11.43 -23.64
C GLN A 164 7.30 -11.71 -23.29
N TRP A 165 7.81 -12.84 -23.77
CA TRP A 165 9.23 -13.16 -23.67
C TRP A 165 9.97 -12.68 -24.92
N ASP A 166 11.02 -11.87 -24.73
CA ASP A 166 11.93 -11.48 -25.80
C ASP A 166 13.18 -12.37 -25.76
N ALA A 167 13.26 -13.30 -26.71
CA ALA A 167 14.38 -14.26 -26.79
C ALA A 167 15.71 -13.63 -27.24
N LYS A 168 15.70 -12.44 -27.85
CA LYS A 168 16.92 -11.78 -28.34
C LYS A 168 17.63 -11.05 -27.21
N THR A 169 16.86 -10.48 -26.30
CA THR A 169 17.34 -9.71 -25.14
C THR A 169 17.21 -10.47 -23.83
N GLU A 170 16.72 -11.72 -23.86
CA GLU A 170 16.45 -12.57 -22.70
C GLU A 170 15.69 -11.81 -21.61
N THR A 171 14.67 -11.06 -22.03
CA THR A 171 13.92 -10.14 -21.16
C THR A 171 12.45 -10.51 -21.17
N LEU A 172 11.86 -10.66 -19.98
CA LEU A 172 10.43 -10.81 -19.79
C LEU A 172 9.79 -9.43 -19.72
N VAL A 173 8.85 -9.15 -20.61
CA VAL A 173 8.09 -7.90 -20.66
C VAL A 173 6.67 -8.17 -20.20
N VAL A 174 6.32 -7.67 -19.01
CA VAL A 174 5.00 -7.84 -18.40
C VAL A 174 4.26 -6.51 -18.47
N LYS A 175 3.16 -6.47 -19.23
CA LYS A 175 2.27 -5.31 -19.36
C LYS A 175 0.99 -5.54 -18.56
N LEU A 176 0.77 -4.69 -17.57
CA LEU A 176 -0.33 -4.75 -16.62
C LEU A 176 -1.16 -3.47 -16.71
N LYS A 177 -2.49 -3.58 -16.75
CA LYS A 177 -3.37 -2.42 -16.66
C LYS A 177 -3.52 -2.03 -15.19
N MET A 178 -3.28 -0.76 -14.87
CA MET A 178 -3.47 -0.23 -13.52
C MET A 178 -4.96 -0.01 -13.25
N THR A 179 -5.39 -0.23 -12.02
CA THR A 179 -6.76 0.03 -11.57
C THR A 179 -6.72 1.08 -10.47
N ARG A 180 -6.74 2.36 -10.84
CA ARG A 180 -6.67 3.47 -9.87
C ARG A 180 -8.04 4.07 -9.61
N GLU A 181 -8.21 4.68 -8.45
CA GLU A 181 -9.38 5.50 -8.17
C GLU A 181 -9.40 6.69 -9.13
N TYR A 182 -10.57 7.05 -9.65
CA TYR A 182 -10.78 8.16 -10.60
C TYR A 182 -10.19 7.98 -12.00
N ASP A 183 -9.79 6.77 -12.39
CA ASP A 183 -9.31 6.49 -13.76
C ASP A 183 -10.34 6.89 -14.83
N MET A 184 -11.63 6.83 -14.50
CA MET A 184 -12.75 7.26 -15.37
C MET A 184 -12.74 8.77 -15.72
N PHE A 185 -12.03 9.60 -14.97
CA PHE A 185 -11.93 11.04 -15.23
C PHE A 185 -10.63 11.41 -15.95
N ASN A 186 -9.64 10.53 -15.88
CA ASN A 186 -8.31 10.72 -16.47
C ASN A 186 -8.19 10.13 -17.88
N PHE A 187 -9.16 9.30 -18.30
CA PHE A 187 -9.16 8.56 -19.57
C PHE A 187 -10.46 8.64 -20.34
#